data_AF-A0A7G8UT17-F1
#
_entry.id   AF-A0A7G8UT17-F1
#
_cell.length_a   1.000
_cell.length_b   1.000
_cell.length_c   1.000
_cell.angle_alpha   90.00
_cell.angle_beta   90.00
_cell.angle_gamma   90.00
#
_symmetry.space_group_name_H-M   'P 1'
#
loop_
_entity.id
_entity.type
_entity.pdbx_description
1 polymer ?
#
loop_
_entity_poly.entity_id
_entity_poly.type
_entity_poly.pdbx_seq_one_letter_code
_entity_poly.pdbx_strand_id
1 'polypeptide(L)'
;MRILKLVIGQFPFVLVDHHLKGLPAGSICTDNVTGAAKGTNHLFDLGHRHIAFLTPPPRDTTAIEDRIEGFVQAHTESKAKIRTT
;
A
#
# COMPACT_ATOMS: atom_id res chain seq x y z
N MET A 1 7.22 -19.88 5.70
CA MET A 1 6.52 -21.00 6.37
C MET A 1 6.63 -20.97 7.91
N ARG A 2 6.27 -19.84 8.57
CA ARG A 2 6.19 -19.72 10.05
C ARG A 2 4.82 -19.24 10.54
N ILE A 3 4.26 -18.22 9.90
CA ILE A 3 2.90 -17.72 10.20
C ILE A 3 1.83 -18.82 10.06
N LEU A 4 1.89 -19.65 9.02
CA LEU A 4 0.88 -20.69 8.79
C LEU A 4 0.81 -21.71 9.94
N LYS A 5 1.95 -22.00 10.60
CA LYS A 5 1.97 -22.87 11.79
C LYS A 5 1.23 -22.26 12.97
N LEU A 6 1.29 -20.93 13.14
CA LEU A 6 0.54 -20.22 14.18
C LEU A 6 -0.97 -20.28 13.91
N VAL A 7 -1.37 -20.14 12.63
CA VAL A 7 -2.78 -20.23 12.21
C VAL A 7 -3.32 -21.65 12.43
N ILE A 8 -2.62 -22.66 11.92
CA ILE A 8 -3.03 -24.07 12.08
C ILE A 8 -3.03 -24.47 13.55
N GLY A 9 -2.04 -24.02 14.33
CA GLY A 9 -1.96 -24.26 15.77
C GLY A 9 -2.94 -23.44 16.61
N GLN A 10 -3.81 -22.63 15.99
CA GLN A 10 -4.75 -21.72 16.65
C GLN A 10 -4.10 -20.86 17.74
N PHE A 11 -2.83 -20.49 17.55
CA PHE A 11 -2.12 -19.66 18.49
C PHE A 11 -2.66 -18.22 18.40
N PRO A 12 -2.87 -17.49 19.51
CA PRO A 12 -3.34 -16.11 19.45
C PRO A 12 -2.22 -15.19 18.97
N PHE A 13 -2.43 -14.50 17.84
CA PHE A 13 -1.50 -13.48 17.35
C PHE A 13 -2.24 -12.42 16.52
N VAL A 14 -1.57 -11.29 16.28
CA VAL A 14 -2.01 -10.24 15.38
C VAL A 14 -0.84 -9.84 14.49
N LEU A 15 -1.11 -9.56 13.21
CA LEU A 15 -0.12 -9.02 12.29
C LEU A 15 -0.05 -7.50 12.42
N VAL A 16 1.15 -6.93 12.28
CA VAL A 16 1.35 -5.47 12.29
C VAL A 16 1.93 -5.06 10.95
N ASP A 17 1.40 -3.98 10.38
CA ASP A 17 1.80 -3.33 9.12
C ASP A 17 1.54 -4.16 7.84
N HIS A 18 1.26 -5.45 7.98
CA HIS A 18 0.93 -6.34 6.89
C HIS A 18 -0.40 -7.06 7.13
N HIS A 19 -1.20 -7.15 6.08
CA HIS A 19 -2.24 -8.15 5.98
C HIS A 19 -1.87 -9.16 4.91
N LEU A 20 -2.08 -10.44 5.21
CA LEU A 20 -1.84 -11.54 4.27
C LEU A 20 -3.17 -11.96 3.65
N LYS A 21 -3.38 -11.59 2.38
CA LYS A 21 -4.58 -11.95 1.62
C LYS A 21 -4.80 -13.48 1.69
N GLY A 22 -6.01 -13.88 2.05
CA GLY A 22 -6.38 -15.30 2.16
C GLY A 22 -5.97 -16.00 3.46
N LEU A 23 -5.36 -15.29 4.43
CA LEU A 23 -5.07 -15.85 5.75
C LEU A 23 -6.05 -15.29 6.80
N PRO A 24 -6.74 -16.14 7.59
CA PRO A 24 -7.65 -15.70 8.65
C PRO A 24 -6.86 -15.25 9.89
N ALA A 25 -6.11 -14.16 9.76
CA ALA A 25 -5.35 -13.55 10.84
C ALA A 25 -5.77 -12.09 11.02
N GLY A 26 -6.01 -11.68 12.27
CA GLY A 26 -6.21 -10.27 12.59
C GLY A 26 -4.97 -9.45 12.21
N SER A 27 -5.16 -8.22 11.74
CA SER A 27 -4.06 -7.32 11.41
C SER A 27 -4.37 -5.89 11.82
N ILE A 28 -3.32 -5.16 12.18
CA ILE A 28 -3.34 -3.71 12.42
C ILE A 28 -2.44 -3.09 11.36
N CYS A 29 -3.02 -2.32 10.46
CA CYS A 29 -2.33 -1.71 9.33
C CYS A 29 -2.60 -0.21 9.28
N THR A 30 -1.66 0.53 8.69
CA THR A 30 -1.91 1.90 8.24
C THR A 30 -2.85 1.89 7.04
N ASP A 31 -3.70 2.92 6.92
CA ASP A 31 -4.42 3.19 5.67
C ASP A 31 -3.43 3.72 4.61
N ASN A 32 -2.75 2.78 3.97
CA ASN A 32 -1.69 3.04 3.00
C ASN A 32 -2.22 3.69 1.71
N VAL A 33 -3.47 3.40 1.32
CA VAL A 33 -4.13 4.01 0.15
C VAL A 33 -4.33 5.50 0.40
N THR A 34 -5.07 5.84 1.47
CA THR A 34 -5.34 7.25 1.80
C THR A 34 -4.05 8.01 2.11
N GLY A 35 -3.09 7.37 2.78
CA GLY A 35 -1.80 7.97 3.10
C GLY A 35 -1.01 8.37 1.84
N ALA A 36 -0.91 7.45 0.86
CA ALA A 36 -0.20 7.72 -0.39
C ALA A 36 -0.93 8.75 -1.27
N ALA A 37 -2.26 8.72 -1.31
CA ALA A 37 -3.06 9.72 -2.02
C ALA A 37 -2.84 11.12 -1.44
N LYS A 38 -2.92 11.27 -0.11
CA LYS A 38 -2.67 12.55 0.57
C LYS A 38 -1.26 13.08 0.32
N GLY A 39 -0.24 12.23 0.42
CA GLY A 39 1.14 12.64 0.14
C GLY A 39 1.35 13.10 -1.30
N THR A 40 0.74 12.40 -2.27
CA THR A 40 0.84 12.75 -3.69
C THR A 40 0.07 14.03 -4.01
N ASN A 41 -1.16 14.18 -3.48
CA ASN A 41 -1.96 15.41 -3.63
C ASN A 41 -1.24 16.62 -3.04
N HIS A 42 -0.58 16.47 -1.89
CA HIS A 42 0.23 17.54 -1.33
C HIS A 42 1.34 18.03 -2.28
N LEU A 43 2.00 17.12 -3.00
CA LEU A 43 2.98 17.51 -4.02
C LEU A 43 2.34 18.23 -5.21
N PHE A 44 1.14 17.81 -5.63
CA PHE A 44 0.38 18.52 -6.67
C PHE A 44 -0.02 19.94 -6.25
N ASP A 45 -0.47 20.10 -4.99
CA ASP A 45 -0.83 21.39 -4.39
C ASP A 45 0.36 22.35 -4.34
N LEU A 46 1.57 21.83 -4.12
CA LEU A 46 2.82 22.59 -4.20
C LEU A 46 3.26 22.94 -5.64
N GLY A 47 2.54 22.47 -6.66
CA GLY A 47 2.83 22.76 -8.07
C GLY A 47 3.70 21.72 -8.78
N HIS A 48 4.10 20.63 -8.12
CA HIS A 48 4.85 19.56 -8.79
C HIS A 48 3.97 18.84 -9.82
N ARG A 49 4.55 18.45 -10.97
CA ARG A 49 3.83 17.77 -12.08
C ARG A 49 4.51 16.50 -12.57
N HIS A 50 5.75 16.28 -12.19
CA HIS A 50 6.55 15.12 -12.54
C HIS A 50 6.94 14.40 -11.26
N ILE A 51 6.08 13.49 -10.82
CA ILE A 51 6.23 12.76 -9.55
C ILE A 51 6.50 11.30 -9.90
N ALA A 52 7.55 10.72 -9.33
CA ALA A 52 7.90 9.32 -9.49
C ALA A 52 7.59 8.56 -8.20
N PHE A 53 7.03 7.36 -8.33
CA PHE A 53 6.87 6.42 -7.23
C PHE A 53 7.99 5.38 -7.28
N LEU A 54 8.92 5.44 -6.32
CA LEU A 54 10.06 4.52 -6.25
C LEU A 54 9.78 3.40 -5.24
N THR A 55 9.78 2.16 -5.71
CA THR A 55 9.46 0.99 -4.89
C THR A 55 10.16 -0.27 -5.43
N PRO A 56 10.45 -1.27 -4.59
CA PRO A 56 10.68 -2.63 -5.06
C PRO A 56 9.48 -3.13 -5.88
N PRO A 57 9.66 -4.19 -6.70
CA PRO A 57 8.55 -4.82 -7.40
C PRO A 57 7.41 -5.13 -6.41
N PRO A 58 6.15 -4.82 -6.73
CA PRO A 58 5.00 -4.96 -5.82
C PRO A 58 4.57 -6.42 -5.68
N ARG A 59 5.53 -7.32 -5.43
CA ARG A 59 5.28 -8.74 -5.23
C ARG A 59 5.13 -8.96 -3.73
N ASP A 60 4.01 -9.54 -3.35
CA ASP A 60 3.75 -10.12 -2.03
C ASP A 60 3.68 -9.15 -0.84
N THR A 61 3.66 -7.82 -1.07
CA THR A 61 3.56 -6.83 0.01
C THR A 61 2.37 -5.90 -0.19
N THR A 62 1.30 -6.17 0.55
CA THR A 62 0.03 -5.44 0.45
C THR A 62 0.17 -3.94 0.71
N ALA A 63 1.03 -3.53 1.64
CA ALA A 63 1.32 -2.12 1.89
C ALA A 63 1.92 -1.39 0.66
N ILE A 64 2.69 -2.08 -0.18
CA ILE A 64 3.23 -1.47 -1.41
C ILE A 64 2.13 -1.35 -2.46
N GLU A 65 1.30 -2.39 -2.62
CA GLU A 65 0.14 -2.37 -3.53
C GLU A 65 -0.79 -1.20 -3.18
N ASP A 66 -1.16 -1.07 -1.91
CA ASP A 66 -2.03 0.00 -1.39
C ASP A 66 -1.44 1.40 -1.65
N ARG A 67 -0.12 1.58 -1.47
CA ARG A 67 0.53 2.88 -1.74
C ARG A 67 0.56 3.21 -3.22
N ILE A 68 0.77 2.22 -4.09
CA ILE A 68 0.69 2.40 -5.55
C ILE A 68 -0.75 2.81 -5.91
N GLU A 69 -1.76 2.17 -5.34
CA GLU A 69 -3.16 2.52 -5.55
C GLU A 69 -3.44 3.98 -5.18
N GLY A 70 -3.05 4.42 -3.98
CA GLY A 70 -3.22 5.81 -3.55
C GLY A 70 -2.48 6.81 -4.45
N PHE A 71 -1.27 6.47 -4.91
CA PHE A 71 -0.52 7.28 -5.86
C PHE A 71 -1.24 7.42 -7.22
N VAL A 72 -1.81 6.33 -7.73
CA VAL A 72 -2.59 6.29 -8.97
C VAL A 72 -3.89 7.09 -8.84
N GLN A 73 -4.58 6.96 -7.70
CA GLN A 73 -5.80 7.71 -7.39
C GLN A 73 -5.54 9.23 -7.46
N ALA A 74 -4.51 9.71 -6.77
CA ALA A 74 -4.14 11.12 -6.75
C ALA A 74 -3.82 11.68 -8.17
N HIS A 75 -3.13 10.89 -9.00
CA HIS A 75 -2.88 11.28 -10.40
C HIS A 75 -4.16 11.36 -11.22
N THR A 76 -5.09 10.42 -11.02
CA THR A 76 -6.38 10.38 -11.72
C THR A 76 -7.24 11.59 -11.35
N GLU A 77 -7.34 11.91 -10.06
CA GLU A 77 -8.05 13.08 -9.54
C GLU A 77 -7.47 14.40 -10.08
N SER A 78 -6.13 14.48 -10.15
CA SER A 78 -5.40 15.64 -10.68
C SER A 78 -5.33 15.68 -12.21
N LYS A 79 -5.92 14.71 -12.92
CA LYS A 79 -5.83 14.52 -14.38
C LYS A 79 -4.38 14.48 -14.90
N ALA A 80 -3.45 14.06 -14.06
CA ALA A 80 -2.04 13.91 -14.38
C ALA A 80 -1.80 12.56 -15.07
N LYS A 81 -0.96 12.55 -16.11
CA LYS A 81 -0.62 11.31 -16.83
C LYS A 81 0.32 10.46 -15.98
N ILE A 82 -0.02 9.19 -15.83
CA ILE A 82 0.84 8.17 -15.22
C ILE A 82 1.65 7.49 -16.32
N ARG A 83 2.93 7.23 -16.06
CA ARG A 83 3.81 6.43 -16.93
C ARG A 83 4.43 5.31 -16.12
N THR A 84 4.40 4.11 -16.66
CA THR A 84 5.09 2.94 -16.08
C THR A 84 6.38 2.72 -16.86
N THR A 85 7.49 2.47 -16.15
CA THR A 85 8.79 2.10 -16.74
C THR A 85 8.88 0.58 -16.87
#